data_AF-A0A2E8DRF0-F1
#
_entry.id   AF-A0A2E8DRF0-F1
#
_cell.length_a   1.000
_cell.length_b   1.000
_cell.length_c   1.000
_cell.angle_alpha   90.00
_cell.angle_beta   90.00
_cell.angle_gamma   90.00
#
_symmetry.space_group_name_H-M   'P 1'
#
loop_
_entity.id
_entity.type
_entity.pdbx_description
1 polymer ?
#
loop_
_entity_poly.entity_id
_entity_poly.type
_entity_poly.pdbx_seq_one_letter_code
_entity_poly.pdbx_strand_id
1 'polypeptide(L)'
;MGSFSQSGKIGLIGGRKIPSIESTFHAFSEGAKTTNPTIEIMVDYIGDFENQEKAKKLALSQVNQGVDIIFHNANAAGIGVINAVSESRKEGKSVYVLGSNQNQNELAQNSVLASAVIDPSVFVRIAQQVKEGKFEPKVMMIGMGPKTRLNSYIIQE
;
A
#
# COMPACT_ATOMS: atom_id res chain seq x y z
N MET A 1 -1.75 7.31 -11.17
CA MET A 1 -2.14 5.90 -10.93
C MET A 1 -3.13 5.45 -11.98
N GLY A 2 -4.32 6.07 -12.09
CA GLY A 2 -5.22 5.79 -13.22
C GLY A 2 -4.68 6.22 -14.58
N SER A 3 -3.77 7.20 -14.61
CA SER A 3 -2.98 7.56 -15.81
C SER A 3 -1.85 6.57 -16.16
N PHE A 4 -1.45 5.70 -15.22
CA PHE A 4 -0.35 4.75 -15.43
C PHE A 4 -0.89 3.39 -15.90
N SER A 5 -2.05 2.97 -15.40
CA SER A 5 -2.77 1.81 -15.93
C SER A 5 -3.13 2.06 -17.40
N GLN A 6 -2.70 1.14 -18.26
CA GLN A 6 -3.01 1.09 -19.68
C GLN A 6 -4.25 0.23 -19.96
N SER A 7 -4.53 -0.77 -19.10
CA SER A 7 -5.70 -1.64 -19.23
C SER A 7 -6.99 -1.00 -18.69
N GLY A 8 -6.87 0.05 -17.88
CA GLY A 8 -8.00 0.63 -17.15
C GLY A 8 -8.49 -0.25 -16.00
N LYS A 9 -7.70 -1.25 -15.57
CA LYS A 9 -8.01 -2.15 -14.46
C LYS A 9 -6.90 -2.17 -13.43
N ILE A 10 -7.26 -1.92 -12.18
CA ILE A 10 -6.34 -1.97 -11.04
C ILE A 10 -6.80 -2.97 -9.98
N GLY A 11 -5.84 -3.47 -9.23
CA GLY A 11 -6.02 -4.47 -8.20
C GLY A 11 -5.64 -3.97 -6.81
N LEU A 12 -6.44 -4.26 -5.80
CA LEU A 12 -6.18 -3.98 -4.40
C LEU A 12 -6.19 -5.30 -3.63
N ILE A 13 -5.08 -5.65 -2.96
CA ILE A 13 -4.96 -6.91 -2.21
C ILE A 13 -4.61 -6.64 -0.75
N GLY A 14 -5.58 -6.88 0.13
CA GLY A 14 -5.46 -6.61 1.56
C GLY A 14 -5.17 -7.87 2.37
N GLY A 15 -4.52 -7.73 3.53
CA GLY A 15 -4.36 -8.83 4.47
C GLY A 15 -5.72 -9.28 5.03
N ARG A 16 -6.29 -8.49 5.95
CA ARG A 16 -7.64 -8.70 6.49
C ARG A 16 -8.60 -7.59 6.08
N LYS A 17 -9.89 -7.91 6.04
CA LYS A 17 -10.95 -6.91 5.91
C LYS A 17 -11.17 -6.23 7.25
N ILE A 18 -10.42 -5.17 7.49
CA ILE A 18 -10.49 -4.34 8.71
C ILE A 18 -10.59 -2.86 8.33
N PRO A 19 -11.13 -1.99 9.20
CA PRO A 19 -11.41 -0.59 8.87
C PRO A 19 -10.20 0.18 8.33
N SER A 20 -8.99 -0.08 8.85
CA SER A 20 -7.76 0.56 8.38
C SER A 20 -7.43 0.23 6.93
N ILE A 21 -7.64 -1.02 6.49
CA ILE A 21 -7.35 -1.45 5.11
C ILE A 21 -8.45 -0.96 4.18
N GLU A 22 -9.71 -1.07 4.59
CA GLU A 22 -10.85 -0.56 3.82
C GLU A 22 -10.74 0.94 3.57
N SER A 23 -10.38 1.72 4.59
CA SER A 23 -10.12 3.16 4.45
C SER A 23 -8.99 3.44 3.44
N THR A 24 -7.91 2.66 3.51
CA THR A 24 -6.80 2.78 2.54
C THR A 24 -7.27 2.49 1.11
N PHE A 25 -8.05 1.43 0.91
CA PHE A 25 -8.54 1.03 -0.41
C PHE A 25 -9.57 1.99 -0.98
N HIS A 26 -10.43 2.54 -0.13
CA HIS A 26 -11.35 3.60 -0.50
C HIS A 26 -10.57 4.84 -0.96
N ALA A 27 -9.62 5.32 -0.16
CA ALA A 27 -8.80 6.48 -0.51
C ALA A 27 -8.01 6.27 -1.80
N PHE A 28 -7.42 5.09 -2.00
CA PHE A 28 -6.72 4.75 -3.23
C PHE A 28 -7.66 4.72 -4.44
N SER A 29 -8.86 4.15 -4.28
CA SER A 29 -9.88 4.06 -5.33
C SER A 29 -10.35 5.44 -5.77
N GLU A 30 -10.66 6.32 -4.82
CA GLU A 30 -11.05 7.70 -5.12
C GLU A 30 -9.91 8.46 -5.81
N GLY A 31 -8.68 8.30 -5.32
CA GLY A 31 -7.50 8.85 -5.98
C GLY A 31 -7.34 8.37 -7.43
N ALA A 32 -7.54 7.07 -7.69
CA ALA A 32 -7.47 6.52 -9.04
C ALA A 32 -8.55 7.11 -9.95
N LYS A 33 -9.80 7.21 -9.46
CA LYS A 33 -10.94 7.75 -10.21
C LYS A 33 -10.79 9.23 -10.55
N THR A 34 -10.10 10.03 -9.72
CA THR A 34 -9.82 11.43 -10.10
C THR A 34 -8.99 11.55 -11.37
N THR A 35 -8.17 10.54 -11.69
CA THR A 35 -7.33 10.51 -12.90
C THR A 35 -7.96 9.74 -14.06
N ASN A 36 -8.75 8.70 -13.76
CA ASN A 36 -9.49 7.91 -14.73
C ASN A 36 -10.85 7.53 -14.13
N PRO A 37 -11.93 8.29 -14.42
CA PRO A 37 -13.24 8.08 -13.81
C PRO A 37 -13.90 6.72 -14.11
N THR A 38 -13.48 6.05 -15.17
CA THR A 38 -14.03 4.75 -15.62
C THR A 38 -13.16 3.56 -15.22
N ILE A 39 -12.16 3.77 -14.38
CA ILE A 39 -11.23 2.70 -13.99
C ILE A 39 -11.96 1.58 -13.21
N GLU A 40 -11.71 0.34 -13.60
CA GLU A 40 -12.21 -0.84 -12.88
C GLU A 40 -11.26 -1.18 -11.72
N ILE A 41 -11.83 -1.49 -10.56
CA ILE A 41 -11.06 -1.75 -9.33
C ILE A 41 -11.49 -3.10 -8.77
N MET A 42 -10.56 -4.05 -8.74
CA MET A 42 -10.75 -5.35 -8.10
C MET A 42 -10.15 -5.34 -6.70
N VAL A 43 -10.90 -5.87 -5.73
CA VAL A 43 -10.49 -5.90 -4.32
C VAL A 43 -10.58 -7.32 -3.79
N ASP A 44 -9.45 -7.84 -3.30
CA ASP A 44 -9.38 -9.13 -2.65
C ASP A 44 -8.74 -9.03 -1.26
N TYR A 45 -9.17 -9.92 -0.36
CA TYR A 45 -8.59 -10.05 0.98
C TYR A 45 -8.06 -11.46 1.20
N ILE A 46 -6.83 -11.54 1.72
CA ILE A 46 -6.16 -12.81 1.98
C ILE A 46 -6.80 -13.54 3.17
N GLY A 47 -7.27 -12.81 4.18
CA GLY A 47 -7.81 -13.32 5.45
C GLY A 47 -6.79 -13.32 6.61
N ASP A 48 -5.53 -13.09 6.31
CA ASP A 48 -4.42 -12.98 7.27
C ASP A 48 -3.30 -12.08 6.68
N PHE A 49 -2.19 -11.96 7.40
CA PHE A 49 -1.06 -11.09 7.06
C PHE A 49 0.21 -11.84 6.69
N GLU A 50 0.17 -13.17 6.63
CA GLU A 50 1.35 -14.04 6.58
C GLU A 50 1.34 -14.99 5.37
N ASN A 51 0.17 -15.33 4.85
CA ASN A 51 0.01 -16.33 3.79
C ASN A 51 0.38 -15.80 2.40
N GLN A 52 1.68 -15.85 2.11
CA GLN A 52 2.25 -15.44 0.82
C GLN A 52 1.74 -16.27 -0.36
N GLU A 53 1.50 -17.58 -0.17
CA GLU A 53 1.03 -18.44 -1.26
C GLU A 53 -0.39 -18.03 -1.71
N LYS A 54 -1.28 -17.77 -0.76
CA LYS A 54 -2.63 -17.28 -1.05
C LYS A 54 -2.59 -15.90 -1.69
N ALA A 55 -1.74 -15.00 -1.18
CA ALA A 55 -1.55 -13.67 -1.77
C ALA A 55 -1.06 -13.75 -3.22
N LYS A 56 -0.11 -14.64 -3.51
CA LYS A 56 0.40 -14.91 -4.86
C LYS A 56 -0.71 -15.39 -5.80
N LYS A 57 -1.54 -16.35 -5.36
CA LYS A 57 -2.67 -16.88 -6.15
C LYS A 57 -3.69 -15.80 -6.47
N LEU A 58 -4.05 -14.96 -5.50
CA LEU A 58 -4.98 -13.83 -5.71
C LEU A 58 -4.41 -12.81 -6.71
N ALA A 59 -3.13 -12.44 -6.56
CA ALA A 59 -2.47 -11.53 -7.47
C ALA A 59 -2.43 -12.08 -8.91
N LEU A 60 -2.02 -13.33 -9.10
CA LEU A 60 -2.04 -13.97 -10.42
C LEU A 60 -3.45 -14.01 -11.02
N SER A 61 -4.47 -14.25 -10.20
CA SER A 61 -5.88 -14.19 -10.65
C SER A 61 -6.26 -12.81 -11.18
N GLN A 62 -5.93 -11.73 -10.46
CA GLN A 62 -6.20 -10.37 -10.91
C GLN A 62 -5.42 -10.02 -12.19
N VAL A 63 -4.14 -10.43 -12.29
CA VAL A 63 -3.34 -10.24 -13.50
C VAL A 63 -3.95 -10.96 -14.69
N ASN A 64 -4.42 -12.20 -14.52
CA ASN A 64 -5.08 -12.96 -15.59
C ASN A 64 -6.43 -12.35 -16.02
N GLN A 65 -7.07 -11.56 -15.16
CA GLN A 65 -8.26 -10.78 -15.47
C GLN A 65 -7.95 -9.39 -16.08
N GLY A 66 -6.67 -9.11 -16.36
CA GLY A 66 -6.23 -7.91 -17.07
C GLY A 66 -5.80 -6.74 -16.18
N VAL A 67 -5.59 -6.95 -14.87
CA VAL A 67 -4.99 -5.92 -14.02
C VAL A 67 -3.52 -5.72 -14.38
N ASP A 68 -3.16 -4.45 -14.56
CA ASP A 68 -1.80 -4.03 -14.85
C ASP A 68 -1.13 -3.25 -13.70
N ILE A 69 -1.88 -2.87 -12.68
CA ILE A 69 -1.36 -2.26 -11.44
C ILE A 69 -2.02 -2.89 -10.23
N ILE A 70 -1.21 -3.45 -9.32
CA ILE A 70 -1.68 -3.98 -8.04
C ILE A 70 -1.10 -3.14 -6.88
N PHE A 71 -1.93 -2.68 -5.96
CA PHE A 71 -1.49 -2.16 -4.67
C PHE A 71 -1.82 -3.17 -3.57
N HIS A 72 -0.82 -3.52 -2.75
CA HIS A 72 -1.05 -4.41 -1.61
C HIS A 72 -1.01 -3.68 -0.27
N ASN A 73 -1.82 -4.12 0.68
CA ASN A 73 -1.71 -3.74 2.09
C ASN A 73 -1.86 -4.99 2.97
N ALA A 74 -0.79 -5.79 3.00
CA ALA A 74 -0.86 -7.19 3.42
C ALA A 74 0.35 -7.68 4.26
N ASN A 75 1.18 -6.77 4.79
CA ASN A 75 2.37 -7.11 5.58
C ASN A 75 3.25 -8.20 4.89
N ALA A 76 3.62 -9.28 5.60
CA ALA A 76 4.48 -10.34 5.08
C ALA A 76 3.86 -11.07 3.88
N ALA A 77 2.53 -11.27 3.87
CA ALA A 77 1.83 -11.85 2.73
C ALA A 77 1.98 -11.01 1.45
N GLY A 78 2.22 -9.69 1.56
CA GLY A 78 2.48 -8.80 0.43
C GLY A 78 3.67 -9.24 -0.45
N ILE A 79 4.65 -9.97 0.10
CA ILE A 79 5.76 -10.56 -0.66
C ILE A 79 5.22 -11.52 -1.74
N GLY A 80 4.15 -12.27 -1.47
CA GLY A 80 3.50 -13.13 -2.45
C GLY A 80 2.92 -12.36 -3.64
N VAL A 81 2.36 -11.17 -3.40
CA VAL A 81 1.87 -10.28 -4.47
C VAL A 81 3.03 -9.77 -5.32
N ILE A 82 4.13 -9.34 -4.68
CA ILE A 82 5.33 -8.87 -5.38
C ILE A 82 5.90 -9.99 -6.27
N ASN A 83 5.97 -11.22 -5.75
CA ASN A 83 6.46 -12.38 -6.50
C ASN A 83 5.56 -12.70 -7.71
N ALA A 84 4.23 -12.69 -7.55
CA ALA A 84 3.29 -12.91 -8.65
C ALA A 84 3.50 -11.91 -9.80
N VAL A 85 3.65 -10.63 -9.45
CA VAL A 85 3.88 -9.56 -10.43
C VAL A 85 5.25 -9.72 -11.08
N SER A 86 6.30 -9.99 -10.30
CA SER A 86 7.65 -10.19 -10.83
C SER A 86 7.72 -11.36 -11.83
N GLU A 87 7.08 -12.48 -11.50
CA GLU A 87 6.96 -13.64 -12.39
C GLU A 87 6.18 -13.30 -13.66
N SER A 88 5.02 -12.66 -13.52
CA SER A 88 4.20 -12.20 -14.65
C SER A 88 4.99 -11.29 -15.60
N ARG A 89 5.83 -10.40 -15.06
CA ARG A 89 6.71 -9.55 -15.88
C ARG A 89 7.80 -10.32 -16.60
N LYS A 90 8.39 -11.33 -15.95
CA LYS A 90 9.36 -12.23 -16.61
C LYS A 90 8.72 -13.00 -17.77
N GLU A 91 7.43 -13.28 -17.68
CA GLU A 91 6.62 -13.86 -18.76
C GLU A 91 6.18 -12.83 -19.83
N GLY A 92 6.61 -11.58 -19.73
CA GLY A 92 6.32 -10.52 -20.71
C GLY A 92 5.03 -9.73 -20.44
N LYS A 93 4.32 -9.97 -19.33
CA LYS A 93 3.14 -9.16 -18.98
C LYS A 93 3.57 -7.77 -18.50
N SER A 94 2.90 -6.74 -18.99
CA SER A 94 3.11 -5.36 -18.56
C SER A 94 2.29 -5.05 -17.30
N VAL A 95 2.69 -5.64 -16.17
CA VAL A 95 2.05 -5.45 -14.87
C VAL A 95 3.04 -4.94 -13.84
N TYR A 96 2.60 -4.15 -12.87
CA TYR A 96 3.43 -3.65 -11.78
C TYR A 96 2.73 -3.73 -10.42
N VAL A 97 3.52 -3.61 -9.35
CA VAL A 97 3.04 -3.58 -7.97
C VAL A 97 3.46 -2.30 -7.26
N LEU A 98 2.59 -1.83 -6.36
CA LEU A 98 2.88 -0.81 -5.38
C LEU A 98 3.02 -1.45 -4.00
N GLY A 99 4.14 -1.16 -3.34
CA GLY A 99 4.44 -1.64 -2.00
C GLY A 99 3.74 -0.85 -0.90
N SER A 100 3.84 -1.37 0.33
CA SER A 100 3.27 -0.76 1.55
C SER A 100 4.22 -0.84 2.73
N ASN A 101 4.05 0.08 3.68
CA ASN A 101 4.77 0.22 4.95
C ASN A 101 6.24 0.64 4.82
N GLN A 102 6.99 0.08 3.87
CA GLN A 102 8.40 0.37 3.65
C GLN A 102 8.73 0.48 2.17
N ASN A 103 9.92 1.02 1.85
CA ASN A 103 10.45 0.89 0.50
C ASN A 103 10.68 -0.60 0.20
N GLN A 104 10.05 -1.09 -0.86
CA GLN A 104 10.11 -2.50 -1.26
C GLN A 104 10.74 -2.69 -2.63
N ASN A 105 11.36 -1.65 -3.21
CA ASN A 105 11.96 -1.71 -4.55
C ASN A 105 13.04 -2.81 -4.67
N GLU A 106 13.78 -3.08 -3.60
CA GLU A 106 14.81 -4.13 -3.57
C GLU A 106 14.24 -5.55 -3.62
N LEU A 107 12.98 -5.77 -3.24
CA LEU A 107 12.35 -7.10 -3.25
C LEU A 107 12.08 -7.60 -4.67
N ALA A 108 11.82 -6.70 -5.61
CA ALA A 108 11.69 -7.02 -7.03
C ALA A 108 11.98 -5.79 -7.88
N GLN A 109 13.26 -5.62 -8.20
CA GLN A 109 13.74 -4.55 -9.07
C GLN A 109 12.99 -4.62 -10.41
N ASN A 110 12.48 -3.48 -10.88
CA ASN A 110 11.64 -3.32 -12.08
C ASN A 110 10.18 -3.78 -11.99
N SER A 111 9.74 -4.38 -10.87
CA SER A 111 8.33 -4.80 -10.68
C SER A 111 7.60 -3.89 -9.70
N VAL A 112 8.30 -3.46 -8.65
CA VAL A 112 7.79 -2.48 -7.68
C VAL A 112 8.02 -1.07 -8.23
N LEU A 113 6.93 -0.33 -8.52
CA LEU A 113 7.02 1.03 -9.04
C LEU A 113 7.28 2.06 -7.95
N ALA A 114 6.58 1.94 -6.84
CA ALA A 114 6.67 2.83 -5.69
C ALA A 114 6.09 2.11 -4.46
N SER A 115 6.31 2.70 -3.27
CA SER A 115 5.75 2.21 -2.02
C SER A 115 5.03 3.32 -1.26
N ALA A 116 3.90 2.99 -0.63
CA ALA A 116 3.31 3.79 0.43
C ALA A 116 4.06 3.53 1.74
N VAL A 117 5.04 4.38 2.07
CA VAL A 117 5.93 4.21 3.22
C VAL A 117 5.37 4.85 4.48
N ILE A 118 5.51 4.18 5.63
CA ILE A 118 5.24 4.72 6.95
C ILE A 118 6.54 5.29 7.51
N ASP A 119 6.48 6.49 8.08
CA ASP A 119 7.63 7.11 8.75
C ASP A 119 7.81 6.49 10.15
N PRO A 120 8.89 5.72 10.40
CA PRO A 120 9.10 5.08 11.69
C PRO A 120 9.43 6.06 12.82
N SER A 121 9.87 7.29 12.50
CA SER A 121 10.21 8.30 13.50
C SER A 121 9.01 8.73 14.36
N VAL A 122 7.79 8.51 13.88
CA VAL A 122 6.55 8.68 14.65
C VAL A 122 6.61 7.86 15.95
N PHE A 123 6.99 6.59 15.86
CA PHE A 123 7.02 5.70 17.02
C PHE A 123 8.12 6.10 18.00
N VAL A 124 9.29 6.47 17.47
CA VAL A 124 10.42 6.95 18.28
C VAL A 124 10.03 8.21 19.05
N ARG A 125 9.33 9.15 18.41
CA ARG A 125 8.86 10.38 19.07
C ARG A 125 7.91 10.11 20.21
N ILE A 126 6.94 9.21 20.03
CA ILE A 126 5.99 8.83 21.08
C ILE A 126 6.73 8.18 22.25
N ALA A 127 7.65 7.25 21.96
CA ALA A 127 8.48 6.62 22.99
C ALA A 127 9.30 7.65 23.78
N GLN A 128 9.83 8.68 23.11
CA GLN A 128 10.57 9.75 23.74
C GLN A 128 9.69 10.61 24.66
N GLN A 129 8.46 10.95 24.23
CA GLN A 129 7.50 11.68 25.10
C GLN A 129 7.15 10.91 26.36
N VAL A 130 6.99 9.58 26.26
CA VAL A 130 6.77 8.71 27.42
C VAL A 130 7.98 8.75 28.35
N LYS A 131 9.19 8.57 27.81
CA LYS A 131 10.44 8.61 28.57
C LYS A 131 10.64 9.94 29.31
N GLU A 132 10.27 11.05 28.69
CA GLU A 132 10.39 12.39 29.27
C GLU A 132 9.24 12.76 30.24
N GLY A 133 8.24 11.88 30.43
CA GLY A 133 7.07 12.17 31.25
C GLY A 133 6.12 13.22 30.65
N LYS A 134 6.21 13.47 29.33
CA LYS A 134 5.42 14.47 28.59
C LYS A 134 4.32 13.86 27.73
N PHE A 135 4.10 12.55 27.83
CA PHE A 135 3.10 11.87 27.01
C PHE A 135 1.68 12.25 27.44
N GLU A 136 0.86 12.67 26.47
CA GLU A 136 -0.56 12.92 26.66
C GLU A 136 -1.38 11.81 25.97
N PRO A 137 -2.28 11.13 26.69
CA PRO A 137 -3.12 10.10 26.10
C PRO A 137 -4.21 10.74 25.22
N LYS A 138 -3.96 10.83 23.92
CA LYS A 138 -4.91 11.36 22.93
C LYS A 138 -4.78 10.67 21.58
N VAL A 139 -5.83 10.74 20.78
CA VAL A 139 -5.80 10.32 19.38
C VAL A 139 -4.94 11.29 18.59
N MET A 140 -3.89 10.77 17.94
CA MET A 140 -2.99 11.56 17.09
C MET A 140 -3.27 11.24 15.62
N MET A 141 -3.68 12.24 14.86
CA MET A 141 -3.86 12.13 13.42
C MET A 141 -2.55 12.49 12.72
N ILE A 142 -1.84 11.49 12.21
CA ILE A 142 -0.56 11.64 11.53
C ILE A 142 -0.73 11.24 10.07
N GLY A 143 -0.23 12.06 9.16
CA GLY A 143 -0.47 11.90 7.72
C GLY A 143 0.25 12.96 6.90
N MET A 144 -0.01 12.99 5.59
CA MET A 144 0.76 13.81 4.66
C MET A 144 0.38 15.30 4.64
N GLY A 145 -0.66 15.71 5.37
CA GLY A 145 -1.12 17.10 5.42
C GLY A 145 -0.17 18.03 6.18
N PRO A 146 -0.18 19.34 5.90
CA PRO A 146 0.70 20.31 6.57
C PRO A 146 0.51 20.41 8.08
N LYS A 147 -0.57 19.88 8.65
CA LYS A 147 -0.82 19.82 10.11
C LYS A 147 -0.63 18.43 10.70
N THR A 148 -0.39 17.42 9.86
CA THR A 148 -0.31 16.01 10.25
C THR A 148 1.05 15.40 9.94
N ARG A 149 1.93 16.14 9.23
CA ARG A 149 3.33 15.75 8.98
C ARG A 149 4.15 15.92 10.25
N LEU A 150 5.11 15.03 10.49
CA LEU A 150 5.98 15.12 11.66
C LEU A 150 6.68 16.49 11.80
N ASN A 151 7.19 17.05 10.69
CA ASN A 151 7.84 18.37 10.70
C ASN A 151 6.91 19.52 11.09
N SER A 152 5.59 19.38 10.88
CA SER A 152 4.62 20.43 11.25
C SER A 152 4.34 20.54 12.74
N TYR A 153 4.72 19.51 13.49
CA TYR A 153 4.68 19.51 14.95
C TYR A 153 6.05 19.81 15.58
N ILE A 154 7.07 20.10 14.77
CA ILE A 154 8.42 20.50 15.21
C ILE A 154 8.61 22.01 15.10
N ILE A 155 7.82 22.70 14.26
CA ILE A 155 7.84 24.17 14.14
C ILE A 155 6.72 24.75 15.01
N GLN A 156 6.97 24.81 16.31
CA GLN A 156 6.54 25.94 17.14
C GLN A 156 7.78 26.40 17.89
N GLU A 157 8.46 27.41 17.32
CA GLU A 157 9.32 28.32 18.08
C GLU A 157 8.44 29.23 18.95
#